data_AF-I4HVD6-F1
#
_entry.id   AF-I4HVD6-F1
#
_cell.length_a   1.000
_cell.length_b   1.000
_cell.length_c   1.000
_cell.angle_alpha   90.00
_cell.angle_beta   90.00
_cell.angle_gamma   90.00
#
_symmetry.space_group_name_H-M   'P 1'
#
loop_
_entity.id
_entity.type
_entity.pdbx_description
1 polymer ?
#
loop_
_entity_poly.entity_id
_entity_poly.type
_entity_poly.pdbx_seq_one_letter_code
_entity_poly.pdbx_strand_id
1 'polypeptide(L)'
;MITITEFPTNPKTSEPFVLKGTATDLENGDELLILVDDQFEVARPRVQDEKWEVTLIFNRGGERSVEVIASDQDKAQITLTLDTGAPEIISRSVWGAKPPKNSLASLPNPKRITIHHTVTDTLLPTATQATEASRMREIQRQHQNNNGWSDIGYHYIIMPSGRIYEGRPNGKKGAHDKFNDGFGVAFDGSFQIAGSKITDAQFNAAVALCTQLCKTIGITDPTTKVPTSVQRVGEPSPQSLPRIIGHRDRINTDCPGMQEGTSVRLEEIRQEVRQRLS
;
A
#
# COMPACT_ATOMS: atom_id res chain seq x y z
N MET A 1 25.89 30.23 -2.79
CA MET A 1 24.64 29.79 -3.45
C MET A 1 24.56 28.26 -3.54
N ILE A 2 23.52 27.65 -2.97
CA ILE A 2 23.21 26.21 -3.04
C ILE A 2 22.33 25.92 -4.24
N THR A 3 22.68 24.89 -5.00
CA THR A 3 21.82 24.36 -6.07
C THR A 3 21.80 22.84 -6.05
N ILE A 4 20.70 22.24 -6.50
CA ILE A 4 20.61 20.80 -6.78
C ILE A 4 20.76 20.63 -8.29
N THR A 5 21.78 19.89 -8.73
CA THR A 5 22.15 19.78 -10.14
C THR A 5 21.93 18.39 -10.72
N GLU A 6 21.96 17.34 -9.90
CA GLU A 6 21.74 15.96 -10.32
C GLU A 6 20.82 15.23 -9.34
N PHE A 7 19.73 14.67 -9.87
CA PHE A 7 18.76 13.88 -9.13
C PHE A 7 18.11 12.85 -10.06
N PRO A 8 17.68 11.69 -9.53
CA PRO A 8 17.01 10.67 -10.34
C PRO A 8 15.63 11.15 -10.81
N THR A 9 15.24 10.80 -12.03
CA THR A 9 13.92 11.14 -12.59
C THR A 9 12.79 10.22 -12.10
N ASN A 10 13.11 9.00 -11.69
CA ASN A 10 12.14 8.05 -11.14
C ASN A 10 12.79 7.15 -10.06
N PRO A 11 13.26 7.75 -8.94
CA PRO A 11 13.82 6.99 -7.83
C PRO A 11 12.84 5.97 -7.29
N LYS A 12 13.34 4.78 -6.96
CA LYS A 12 12.52 3.72 -6.37
C LYS A 12 12.70 3.63 -4.87
N THR A 13 11.67 3.16 -4.18
CA THR A 13 11.80 2.82 -2.76
C THR A 13 12.76 1.66 -2.55
N SER A 14 13.49 1.68 -1.44
CA SER A 14 14.48 0.67 -1.03
C SER A 14 15.68 0.51 -1.98
N GLU A 15 15.82 1.39 -2.97
CA GLU A 15 16.99 1.52 -3.81
C GLU A 15 17.71 2.84 -3.44
N PRO A 16 19.00 2.81 -3.08
CA PRO A 16 19.75 4.04 -2.80
C PRO A 16 20.01 4.81 -4.10
N PHE A 17 19.95 6.14 -4.03
CA PHE A 17 20.31 7.03 -5.13
C PHE A 17 21.12 8.21 -4.63
N VAL A 18 21.86 8.85 -5.54
CA VAL A 18 22.70 10.00 -5.22
C VAL A 18 21.99 11.28 -5.64
N LEU A 19 21.96 12.28 -4.75
CA LEU A 19 21.69 13.67 -5.07
C LEU A 19 23.02 14.42 -5.10
N LYS A 20 23.20 15.30 -6.09
CA LYS A 20 24.36 16.18 -6.17
C LYS A 20 23.94 17.61 -6.43
N GLY A 21 24.85 18.52 -6.10
CA GLY A 21 24.64 19.92 -6.30
C GLY A 21 25.92 20.73 -6.23
N THR A 22 25.75 22.05 -6.33
CA THR A 22 26.83 23.00 -6.08
C THR A 22 26.53 23.83 -4.84
N ALA A 23 27.60 24.35 -4.25
CA ALA A 23 27.60 25.28 -3.15
C ALA A 23 28.67 26.34 -3.42
N THR A 24 28.32 27.37 -4.19
CA THR A 24 29.22 28.52 -4.39
C THR A 24 29.31 29.29 -3.07
N ASP A 25 30.44 29.94 -2.80
CA ASP A 25 30.62 30.79 -1.61
C ASP A 25 30.69 30.04 -0.26
N LEU A 26 30.75 28.70 -0.27
CA LEU A 26 31.05 27.87 0.90
C LEU A 26 32.46 27.30 0.83
N GLU A 27 33.10 27.12 1.99
CA GLU A 27 34.45 26.58 2.11
C GLU A 27 34.46 25.04 2.10
N ASN A 28 35.59 24.47 1.70
CA ASN A 28 35.79 23.02 1.78
C ASN A 28 35.63 22.55 3.23
N GLY A 29 34.72 21.60 3.44
CA GLY A 29 34.39 21.04 4.75
C GLY A 29 33.14 21.62 5.39
N ASP A 30 32.54 22.69 4.85
CA ASP A 30 31.26 23.21 5.32
C ASP A 30 30.17 22.14 5.20
N GLU A 31 29.31 22.05 6.22
CA GLU A 31 28.21 21.09 6.28
C GLU A 31 26.93 21.69 5.70
N LEU A 32 26.22 20.88 4.92
CA LEU A 32 24.85 21.17 4.48
C LEU A 32 23.88 20.28 5.24
N LEU A 33 22.73 20.81 5.63
CA LEU A 33 21.65 20.03 6.24
C LEU A 33 20.69 19.52 5.17
N ILE A 34 20.43 18.21 5.15
CA ILE A 34 19.39 17.62 4.29
C ILE A 34 18.15 17.35 5.13
N LEU A 35 17.07 18.08 4.85
CA LEU A 35 15.74 17.85 5.42
C LEU A 35 14.84 17.16 4.41
N VAL A 36 14.07 16.19 4.87
CA VAL A 36 13.00 15.53 4.12
C VAL A 36 11.66 15.87 4.75
N ASP A 37 10.70 16.26 3.91
CA ASP A 37 9.31 16.60 4.28
C ASP A 37 9.23 17.61 5.44
N ASP A 38 10.17 18.57 5.47
CA ASP A 38 10.32 19.65 6.47
C ASP A 38 10.46 19.16 7.93
N GLN A 39 10.73 17.86 8.12
CA GLN A 39 10.63 17.20 9.43
C GLN A 39 11.85 16.34 9.76
N PHE A 40 12.43 15.68 8.76
CA PHE A 40 13.44 14.64 8.99
C PHE A 40 14.80 15.08 8.50
N GLU A 41 15.71 15.34 9.42
CA GLU A 41 17.14 15.42 9.09
C GLU A 41 17.63 14.01 8.71
N VAL A 42 18.08 13.86 7.46
CA VAL A 42 18.51 12.56 6.93
C VAL A 42 20.01 12.46 6.68
N ALA A 43 20.70 13.59 6.51
CA ALA A 43 22.14 13.63 6.25
C ALA A 43 22.75 15.03 6.45
N ARG A 44 24.08 15.05 6.60
CA ARG A 44 24.90 16.26 6.58
C ARG A 44 26.11 16.12 5.65
N PRO A 45 25.93 16.20 4.31
CA PRO A 45 27.07 16.15 3.39
C PRO A 45 27.96 17.38 3.55
N ARG A 46 29.22 17.24 3.12
CA ARG A 46 30.21 18.32 3.17
C ARG A 46 30.51 18.86 1.80
N VAL A 47 30.78 20.16 1.73
CA VAL A 47 31.23 20.83 0.51
C VAL A 47 32.67 20.45 0.21
N GLN A 48 32.93 20.08 -1.05
CA GLN A 48 34.26 19.85 -1.58
C GLN A 48 34.33 20.39 -3.02
N ASP A 49 35.26 21.31 -3.27
CA ASP A 49 35.47 21.97 -4.56
C ASP A 49 34.16 22.55 -5.13
N GLU A 50 33.46 23.31 -4.27
CA GLU A 50 32.15 23.93 -4.53
C GLU A 50 31.02 22.94 -4.87
N LYS A 51 31.21 21.65 -4.59
CA LYS A 51 30.24 20.58 -4.87
C LYS A 51 29.86 19.85 -3.60
N TRP A 52 28.71 19.20 -3.64
CA TRP A 52 28.26 18.30 -2.60
C TRP A 52 27.51 17.13 -3.22
N GLU A 53 27.51 16.01 -2.52
CA GLU A 53 26.71 14.84 -2.87
C GLU A 53 26.23 14.11 -1.61
N VAL A 54 25.09 13.44 -1.72
CA VAL A 54 24.51 12.63 -0.65
C VAL A 54 23.81 11.40 -1.23
N THR A 55 24.00 10.25 -0.60
CA THR A 55 23.23 9.05 -0.93
C THR A 55 22.00 8.98 -0.03
N LEU A 56 20.81 8.93 -0.64
CA LEU A 56 19.54 8.78 0.04
C LEU A 56 18.91 7.44 -0.27
N ILE A 57 18.15 6.91 0.69
CA ILE A 57 17.28 5.74 0.51
C ILE A 57 15.95 6.03 1.19
N PHE A 58 14.86 5.69 0.51
CA PHE A 58 13.52 5.91 1.01
C PHE A 58 12.76 4.60 1.06
N ASN A 59 12.12 4.31 2.19
CA ASN A 59 11.36 3.07 2.37
C ASN A 59 9.85 3.25 2.13
N ARG A 60 9.43 4.44 1.68
CA ARG A 60 8.02 4.77 1.42
C ARG A 60 7.93 5.54 0.11
N GLY A 61 7.03 5.10 -0.78
CA GLY A 61 6.79 5.76 -2.06
C GLY A 61 5.96 7.03 -1.93
N GLY A 62 5.73 7.73 -3.04
CA GLY A 62 4.99 8.99 -3.08
C GLY A 62 5.90 10.21 -3.21
N GLU A 63 5.31 11.41 -3.15
CA GLU A 63 6.05 12.67 -3.25
C GLU A 63 6.84 12.95 -1.97
N ARG A 64 8.10 13.34 -2.12
CA ARG A 64 9.02 13.71 -1.03
C ARG A 64 9.65 15.05 -1.33
N SER A 65 9.48 16.00 -0.42
CA SER A 65 10.21 17.26 -0.44
C SER A 65 11.60 17.01 0.14
N VAL A 66 12.65 17.34 -0.60
CA VAL A 66 14.03 17.30 -0.12
C VAL A 66 14.59 18.72 -0.18
N GLU A 67 14.97 19.24 0.99
CA GLU A 67 15.57 20.57 1.14
C GLU A 67 17.03 20.42 1.56
N VAL A 68 17.90 21.21 0.93
CA VAL A 68 19.34 21.31 1.20
C VAL A 68 19.59 22.70 1.76
N ILE A 69 20.09 22.79 2.99
CA ILE A 69 20.20 24.04 3.73
C ILE A 69 21.65 24.27 4.12
N ALA A 70 22.21 25.42 3.76
CA ALA A 70 23.54 25.86 4.18
C ALA A 70 23.52 26.60 5.53
N SER A 71 24.71 26.77 6.11
CA SER A 71 24.91 27.46 7.39
C SER A 71 24.47 28.93 7.36
N ASP A 72 24.61 29.58 6.21
CA ASP A 72 24.19 30.95 5.93
C ASP A 72 22.68 31.10 5.62
N GLN A 73 21.92 30.02 5.80
CA GLN A 73 20.47 29.91 5.51
C GLN A 73 20.12 29.91 4.03
N ASP A 74 21.09 29.83 3.11
CA ASP A 74 20.78 29.58 1.71
C ASP A 74 20.25 28.15 1.52
N LYS A 75 19.31 27.99 0.58
CA LYS A 75 18.59 26.72 0.43
C LYS A 75 18.18 26.40 -0.99
N ALA A 76 18.20 25.11 -1.31
CA ALA A 76 17.63 24.55 -2.53
C ALA A 76 16.65 23.43 -2.19
N GLN A 77 15.60 23.28 -2.98
CA GLN A 77 14.55 22.30 -2.75
C GLN A 77 14.21 21.56 -4.04
N ILE A 78 13.89 20.28 -3.89
CA ILE A 78 13.32 19.45 -4.96
C ILE A 78 12.19 18.56 -4.44
N THR A 79 11.21 18.28 -5.29
CA THR A 79 10.21 17.23 -5.06
C THR A 79 10.57 15.98 -5.85
N LEU A 80 10.73 14.86 -5.16
CA LEU A 80 10.95 13.55 -5.76
C LEU A 80 9.67 12.73 -5.70
N THR A 81 9.24 12.15 -6.82
CA THR A 81 8.17 11.15 -6.83
C THR A 81 8.79 9.77 -6.77
N LEU A 82 8.64 9.09 -5.63
CA LEU A 82 9.22 7.77 -5.42
C LEU A 82 8.30 6.66 -5.90
N ASP A 83 8.76 5.91 -6.90
CA ASP A 83 8.06 4.74 -7.41
C ASP A 83 8.28 3.54 -6.47
N THR A 84 7.20 2.85 -6.10
CA THR A 84 7.32 1.57 -5.37
C THR A 84 7.56 0.39 -6.31
N GLY A 85 7.60 0.62 -7.63
CA GLY A 85 7.49 -0.41 -8.64
C GLY A 85 6.12 -1.11 -8.60
N ALA A 86 5.94 -2.09 -9.49
CA ALA A 86 4.87 -3.06 -9.31
C ALA A 86 5.17 -3.88 -8.03
N PRO A 87 4.21 -4.02 -7.12
CA PRO A 87 4.43 -4.81 -5.92
C PRO A 87 4.78 -6.26 -6.27
N GLU A 88 5.76 -6.82 -5.55
CA GLU A 88 6.00 -8.25 -5.60
C GLU A 88 4.82 -9.00 -5.00
N ILE A 89 4.27 -9.95 -5.76
CA ILE A 89 3.15 -10.79 -5.33
C ILE A 89 3.66 -12.23 -5.21
N ILE A 90 3.61 -12.77 -3.99
CA ILE A 90 3.96 -14.15 -3.70
C ILE A 90 2.83 -15.04 -4.21
N SER A 91 3.13 -15.78 -5.28
CA SER A 91 2.16 -16.61 -5.98
C SER A 91 1.67 -17.80 -5.15
N ARG A 92 0.54 -18.35 -5.58
CA ARG A 92 -0.05 -19.57 -5.00
C ARG A 92 0.92 -20.75 -4.88
N SER A 93 1.78 -20.95 -5.88
CA SER A 93 2.74 -22.05 -5.85
C SER A 93 3.80 -21.85 -4.77
N VAL A 94 4.25 -20.61 -4.54
CA VAL A 94 5.31 -20.30 -3.57
C VAL A 94 4.83 -20.53 -2.13
N TRP A 95 3.60 -20.15 -1.79
CA TRP A 95 3.07 -20.40 -0.44
C TRP A 95 2.44 -21.79 -0.26
N GLY A 96 2.40 -22.60 -1.31
CA GLY A 96 1.90 -23.98 -1.26
C GLY A 96 0.39 -24.06 -1.19
N ALA A 97 -0.31 -23.27 -1.99
CA ALA A 97 -1.77 -23.27 -2.09
C ALA A 97 -2.31 -24.63 -2.54
N LYS A 98 -3.36 -25.09 -1.86
CA LYS A 98 -4.18 -26.17 -2.41
C LYS A 98 -4.99 -25.68 -3.61
N PRO A 99 -5.37 -26.55 -4.55
CA PRO A 99 -6.33 -26.19 -5.58
C PRO A 99 -7.70 -25.84 -4.97
N PRO A 100 -8.53 -25.05 -5.68
CA PRO A 100 -9.94 -24.90 -5.32
C PRO A 100 -10.65 -26.25 -5.26
N LYS A 101 -11.56 -26.43 -4.28
CA LYS A 101 -12.39 -27.63 -4.15
C LYS A 101 -13.42 -27.78 -5.27
N ASN A 102 -13.88 -26.66 -5.83
CA ASN A 102 -14.84 -26.62 -6.93
C ASN A 102 -14.46 -25.51 -7.93
N SER A 103 -15.06 -25.56 -9.12
CA SER A 103 -14.95 -24.51 -10.13
C SER A 103 -15.32 -23.13 -9.55
N LEU A 104 -14.50 -22.13 -9.86
CA LEU A 104 -14.73 -20.74 -9.47
C LEU A 104 -15.49 -19.99 -10.59
N ALA A 105 -16.56 -19.31 -10.20
CA ALA A 105 -17.32 -18.44 -11.10
C ALA A 105 -16.43 -17.32 -11.68
N SER A 106 -16.67 -16.93 -12.92
CA SER A 106 -15.89 -15.89 -13.59
C SER A 106 -16.26 -14.47 -13.12
N LEU A 107 -15.27 -13.59 -13.10
CA LEU A 107 -15.37 -12.16 -12.85
C LEU A 107 -14.52 -11.40 -13.89
N PRO A 108 -14.98 -11.30 -15.15
CA PRO A 108 -14.17 -10.70 -16.22
C PRO A 108 -13.97 -9.19 -16.05
N ASN A 109 -14.90 -8.50 -15.39
CA ASN A 109 -14.91 -7.05 -15.24
C ASN A 109 -15.03 -6.66 -13.75
N PRO A 110 -13.96 -6.76 -12.95
CA PRO A 110 -13.98 -6.28 -11.57
C PRO A 110 -14.21 -4.77 -11.55
N LYS A 111 -15.15 -4.31 -10.72
CA LYS A 111 -15.58 -2.91 -10.70
C LYS A 111 -14.89 -2.06 -9.64
N ARG A 112 -14.30 -2.68 -8.62
CA ARG A 112 -13.78 -2.01 -7.42
C ARG A 112 -12.78 -2.88 -6.66
N ILE A 113 -12.22 -2.32 -5.61
CA ILE A 113 -11.41 -3.02 -4.61
C ILE A 113 -12.11 -2.91 -3.25
N THR A 114 -12.36 -4.04 -2.61
CA THR A 114 -12.91 -4.11 -1.25
C THR A 114 -11.81 -4.50 -0.27
N ILE A 115 -11.57 -3.66 0.72
CA ILE A 115 -10.60 -3.84 1.79
C ILE A 115 -11.24 -4.61 2.95
N HIS A 116 -10.54 -5.64 3.39
CA HIS A 116 -10.90 -6.53 4.47
C HIS A 116 -9.77 -6.62 5.51
N HIS A 117 -10.08 -7.29 6.61
CA HIS A 117 -9.09 -7.90 7.49
C HIS A 117 -9.44 -9.38 7.68
N THR A 118 -8.48 -10.17 8.14
CA THR A 118 -8.66 -11.63 8.30
C THR A 118 -9.26 -12.03 9.65
N VAL A 119 -9.26 -11.12 10.65
CA VAL A 119 -9.69 -11.42 12.04
C VAL A 119 -8.85 -12.54 12.66
N THR A 120 -7.56 -12.59 12.32
CA THR A 120 -6.57 -13.50 12.91
C THR A 120 -5.74 -12.78 13.96
N ASP A 121 -5.06 -13.54 14.81
CA ASP A 121 -3.96 -12.98 15.60
C ASP A 121 -2.88 -12.43 14.68
N THR A 122 -2.55 -11.15 14.85
CA THR A 122 -1.61 -10.45 14.00
C THR A 122 -0.20 -11.01 14.19
N LEU A 123 0.41 -11.48 13.10
CA LEU A 123 1.83 -11.88 13.11
C LEU A 123 2.74 -10.66 13.39
N LEU A 124 3.96 -10.93 13.86
CA LEU A 124 4.97 -9.87 13.97
C LEU A 124 5.36 -9.35 12.57
N PRO A 125 5.67 -8.04 12.42
CA PRO A 125 6.20 -7.50 11.16
C PRO A 125 7.50 -8.17 10.69
N THR A 126 8.24 -8.78 11.62
CA THR A 126 9.48 -9.53 11.39
C THR A 126 9.26 -11.02 11.11
N ALA A 127 8.01 -11.47 10.97
CA ALA A 127 7.72 -12.87 10.65
C ALA A 127 8.46 -13.30 9.37
N THR A 128 8.85 -14.57 9.30
CA THR A 128 9.49 -15.12 8.11
C THR A 128 8.44 -15.43 7.03
N GLN A 129 8.87 -15.49 5.77
CA GLN A 129 8.00 -15.91 4.67
C GLN A 129 7.40 -17.31 4.90
N ALA A 130 8.11 -18.21 5.59
CA ALA A 130 7.62 -19.55 5.92
C ALA A 130 6.48 -19.54 6.94
N THR A 131 6.56 -18.66 7.95
CA THR A 131 5.47 -18.42 8.92
C THR A 131 4.24 -17.87 8.22
N GLU A 132 4.42 -16.87 7.35
CA GLU A 132 3.32 -16.26 6.61
C GLU A 132 2.70 -17.21 5.58
N ALA A 133 3.50 -18.03 4.89
CA ALA A 133 2.98 -19.09 4.02
C ALA A 133 2.13 -20.11 4.81
N SER A 134 2.52 -20.42 6.05
CA SER A 134 1.72 -21.25 6.95
C SER A 134 0.41 -20.56 7.35
N ARG A 135 0.42 -19.25 7.61
CA ARG A 135 -0.79 -18.45 7.84
C ARG A 135 -1.73 -18.46 6.63
N MET A 136 -1.21 -18.31 5.40
CA MET A 136 -2.01 -18.42 4.17
C MET A 136 -2.70 -19.78 4.05
N ARG A 137 -1.97 -20.88 4.29
CA ARG A 137 -2.52 -22.24 4.26
C ARG A 137 -3.57 -22.45 5.35
N GLU A 138 -3.41 -21.83 6.51
CA GLU A 138 -4.40 -21.85 7.58
C GLU A 138 -5.70 -21.14 7.18
N ILE A 139 -5.60 -19.91 6.66
CA ILE A 139 -6.77 -19.16 6.18
C ILE A 139 -7.47 -19.93 5.06
N GLN A 140 -6.72 -20.49 4.10
CA GLN A 140 -7.30 -21.33 3.04
C GLN A 140 -8.02 -22.56 3.62
N ARG A 141 -7.40 -23.26 4.58
CA ARG A 141 -7.98 -24.44 5.24
C ARG A 141 -9.27 -24.08 5.97
N GLN A 142 -9.30 -23.00 6.72
CA GLN A 142 -10.51 -22.54 7.42
C GLN A 142 -11.62 -22.21 6.41
N HIS A 143 -11.33 -21.45 5.37
CA HIS A 143 -12.32 -21.13 4.33
C HIS A 143 -12.85 -22.38 3.61
N GLN A 144 -11.98 -23.33 3.25
CA GLN A 144 -12.39 -24.51 2.51
C GLN A 144 -13.08 -25.58 3.38
N ASN A 145 -12.60 -25.81 4.60
CA ASN A 145 -13.06 -26.91 5.43
C ASN A 145 -14.14 -26.48 6.41
N ASN A 146 -14.02 -25.29 6.99
CA ASN A 146 -14.95 -24.83 8.02
C ASN A 146 -16.11 -24.05 7.37
N ASN A 147 -15.81 -23.14 6.45
CA ASN A 147 -16.85 -22.33 5.79
C ASN A 147 -17.45 -23.03 4.54
N GLY A 148 -16.85 -24.12 4.08
CA GLY A 148 -17.29 -24.86 2.90
C GLY A 148 -17.06 -24.13 1.56
N TRP A 149 -16.22 -23.11 1.53
CA TRP A 149 -15.95 -22.35 0.30
C TRP A 149 -15.05 -23.15 -0.65
N SER A 150 -15.15 -22.85 -1.95
CA SER A 150 -14.28 -23.49 -2.94
C SER A 150 -12.80 -23.18 -2.73
N ASP A 151 -12.46 -22.00 -2.22
CA ASP A 151 -11.08 -21.58 -1.97
C ASP A 151 -11.05 -20.42 -0.97
N ILE A 152 -9.86 -19.96 -0.61
CA ILE A 152 -9.61 -18.74 0.16
C ILE A 152 -10.47 -17.57 -0.36
N GLY A 153 -11.16 -16.83 0.51
CA GLY A 153 -12.19 -15.87 0.06
C GLY A 153 -11.65 -14.67 -0.71
N TYR A 154 -10.45 -14.20 -0.38
CA TYR A 154 -9.82 -12.98 -0.90
C TYR A 154 -8.98 -13.24 -2.15
N HIS A 155 -8.77 -12.20 -2.95
CA HIS A 155 -7.85 -12.23 -4.09
C HIS A 155 -6.41 -11.99 -3.63
N TYR A 156 -6.23 -11.15 -2.61
CA TYR A 156 -4.91 -10.84 -2.05
C TYR A 156 -4.97 -10.72 -0.53
N ILE A 157 -3.89 -11.12 0.13
CA ILE A 157 -3.69 -10.90 1.57
C ILE A 157 -2.34 -10.21 1.79
N ILE A 158 -2.33 -9.16 2.60
CA ILE A 158 -1.14 -8.36 2.93
C ILE A 158 -0.74 -8.64 4.38
N MET A 159 0.43 -9.24 4.55
CA MET A 159 0.95 -9.62 5.86
C MET A 159 1.55 -8.41 6.60
N PRO A 160 1.71 -8.45 7.94
CA PRO A 160 2.32 -7.37 8.73
C PRO A 160 3.72 -6.94 8.26
N SER A 161 4.46 -7.85 7.62
CA SER A 161 5.75 -7.57 6.98
C SER A 161 5.68 -6.72 5.71
N GLY A 162 4.48 -6.51 5.13
CA GLY A 162 4.25 -5.88 3.84
C GLY A 162 4.25 -6.84 2.65
N ARG A 163 4.58 -8.13 2.83
CA ARG A 163 4.49 -9.11 1.74
C ARG A 163 3.04 -9.34 1.31
N ILE A 164 2.83 -9.37 0.00
CA ILE A 164 1.51 -9.57 -0.62
C ILE A 164 1.44 -11.01 -1.14
N TYR A 165 0.40 -11.73 -0.75
CA TYR A 165 0.17 -13.11 -1.17
C TYR A 165 -1.04 -13.19 -2.10
N GLU A 166 -0.88 -13.92 -3.20
CA GLU A 166 -1.96 -14.26 -4.12
C GLU A 166 -2.92 -15.25 -3.47
N GLY A 167 -4.19 -14.86 -3.35
CA GLY A 167 -5.31 -15.69 -2.93
C GLY A 167 -6.03 -16.29 -4.14
N ARG A 168 -7.33 -15.99 -4.30
CA ARG A 168 -8.10 -16.40 -5.49
C ARG A 168 -7.53 -15.78 -6.76
N PRO A 169 -7.45 -16.56 -7.86
CA PRO A 169 -6.95 -16.05 -9.13
C PRO A 169 -7.77 -14.85 -9.64
N ASN A 170 -7.08 -13.91 -10.28
CA ASN A 170 -7.73 -12.81 -11.00
C ASN A 170 -8.69 -13.36 -12.07
N GLY A 171 -9.75 -12.61 -12.35
CA GLY A 171 -10.80 -13.05 -13.29
C GLY A 171 -11.77 -14.09 -12.71
N LYS A 172 -11.64 -14.46 -11.43
CA LYS A 172 -12.59 -15.32 -10.71
C LYS A 172 -13.29 -14.53 -9.61
N LYS A 173 -14.53 -14.89 -9.28
CA LYS A 173 -15.26 -14.26 -8.17
C LYS A 173 -14.64 -14.66 -6.83
N GLY A 174 -14.51 -13.67 -5.96
CA GLY A 174 -14.21 -13.84 -4.54
C GLY A 174 -15.32 -14.56 -3.78
N ALA A 175 -15.09 -14.77 -2.49
CA ALA A 175 -16.11 -15.10 -1.50
C ALA A 175 -15.94 -14.23 -0.23
N HIS A 176 -15.50 -12.99 -0.43
CA HIS A 176 -15.11 -12.07 0.64
C HIS A 176 -16.20 -11.05 0.99
N ASP A 177 -17.16 -10.82 0.09
CA ASP A 177 -18.28 -9.91 0.24
C ASP A 177 -19.58 -10.59 -0.24
N LYS A 178 -20.75 -10.02 0.03
CA LYS A 178 -22.04 -10.48 -0.48
C LYS A 178 -22.12 -10.44 -2.01
N PHE A 179 -21.51 -9.43 -2.64
CA PHE A 179 -21.68 -9.16 -4.06
C PHE A 179 -20.52 -9.64 -4.94
N ASN A 180 -19.29 -9.67 -4.40
CA ASN A 180 -18.07 -10.17 -5.07
C ASN A 180 -17.89 -9.70 -6.53
N ASP A 181 -18.15 -8.42 -6.79
CA ASP A 181 -18.06 -7.77 -8.12
C ASP A 181 -16.77 -6.95 -8.29
N GLY A 182 -15.76 -7.21 -7.45
CA GLY A 182 -14.48 -6.54 -7.44
C GLY A 182 -13.39 -7.42 -6.81
N PHE A 183 -12.18 -6.88 -6.70
CA PHE A 183 -11.11 -7.53 -5.96
C PHE A 183 -11.36 -7.45 -4.46
N GLY A 184 -10.86 -8.46 -3.74
CA GLY A 184 -10.90 -8.52 -2.28
C GLY A 184 -9.48 -8.55 -1.77
N VAL A 185 -9.09 -7.51 -1.04
CA VAL A 185 -7.75 -7.37 -0.46
C VAL A 185 -7.92 -7.38 1.05
N ALA A 186 -7.27 -8.32 1.75
CA ALA A 186 -7.33 -8.40 3.19
C ALA A 186 -5.98 -8.05 3.83
N PHE A 187 -6.00 -7.30 4.92
CA PHE A 187 -4.87 -7.21 5.84
C PHE A 187 -4.90 -8.40 6.81
N ASP A 188 -3.79 -9.13 6.95
CA ASP A 188 -3.70 -10.14 8.01
C ASP A 188 -3.64 -9.46 9.38
N GLY A 189 -4.53 -9.89 10.27
CA GLY A 189 -4.69 -9.35 11.62
C GLY A 189 -6.15 -9.02 11.98
N SER A 190 -6.33 -8.59 13.23
CA SER A 190 -7.60 -8.06 13.75
C SER A 190 -7.45 -6.58 14.08
N PHE A 191 -8.37 -5.76 13.57
CA PHE A 191 -8.32 -4.30 13.65
C PHE A 191 -9.59 -3.71 14.29
N GLN A 192 -10.34 -4.53 15.03
CA GLN A 192 -11.60 -4.16 15.68
C GLN A 192 -11.40 -3.50 17.05
N ILE A 193 -10.18 -3.52 17.60
CA ILE A 193 -9.89 -3.08 18.97
C ILE A 193 -9.23 -1.70 18.95
N ALA A 194 -9.56 -0.86 19.92
CA ALA A 194 -8.91 0.45 20.13
C ALA A 194 -7.38 0.32 20.16
N GLY A 195 -6.70 1.15 19.37
CA GLY A 195 -5.23 1.16 19.25
C GLY A 195 -4.65 0.15 18.24
N SER A 196 -5.45 -0.78 17.71
CA SER A 196 -5.00 -1.64 16.61
C SER A 196 -4.93 -0.85 15.30
N LYS A 197 -3.82 -1.00 14.58
CA LYS A 197 -3.59 -0.38 13.26
C LYS A 197 -2.74 -1.28 12.38
N ILE A 198 -2.93 -1.18 11.06
CA ILE A 198 -2.02 -1.80 10.09
C ILE A 198 -0.60 -1.25 10.26
N THR A 199 0.40 -2.06 9.92
CA THR A 199 1.79 -1.60 9.88
C THR A 199 2.00 -0.64 8.71
N ASP A 200 3.06 0.16 8.76
CA ASP A 200 3.43 0.99 7.60
C ASP A 200 3.80 0.14 6.38
N ALA A 201 4.38 -1.04 6.60
CA ALA A 201 4.67 -1.99 5.54
C ALA A 201 3.38 -2.49 4.86
N GLN A 202 2.34 -2.81 5.64
CA GLN A 202 1.01 -3.15 5.12
C GLN A 202 0.41 -1.99 4.33
N PHE A 203 0.47 -0.77 4.88
CA PHE A 203 -0.03 0.43 4.21
C PHE A 203 0.63 0.65 2.85
N ASN A 204 1.97 0.64 2.81
CA ASN A 204 2.72 0.85 1.57
C ASN A 204 2.42 -0.22 0.52
N ALA A 205 2.35 -1.49 0.96
CA ALA A 205 1.99 -2.61 0.11
C ALA A 205 0.56 -2.48 -0.44
N ALA A 206 -0.39 -2.01 0.38
CA ALA A 206 -1.76 -1.79 -0.05
C ALA A 206 -1.87 -0.67 -1.09
N VAL A 207 -1.15 0.44 -0.90
CA VAL A 207 -1.10 1.52 -1.89
C VAL A 207 -0.54 1.02 -3.22
N ALA A 208 0.59 0.30 -3.19
CA ALA A 208 1.20 -0.25 -4.40
C ALA A 208 0.26 -1.24 -5.12
N LEU A 209 -0.33 -2.19 -4.38
CA LEU A 209 -1.25 -3.17 -4.91
C LEU A 209 -2.53 -2.53 -5.46
N CYS A 210 -3.15 -1.63 -4.71
CA CYS A 210 -4.37 -0.97 -5.16
C CYS A 210 -4.13 -0.11 -6.40
N THR A 211 -2.97 0.55 -6.50
CA THR A 211 -2.56 1.28 -7.70
C THR A 211 -2.48 0.34 -8.91
N GLN A 212 -1.80 -0.81 -8.78
CA GLN A 212 -1.71 -1.80 -9.86
C GLN A 212 -3.09 -2.37 -10.25
N LEU A 213 -3.93 -2.68 -9.27
CA LEU A 213 -5.28 -3.21 -9.52
C LEU A 213 -6.16 -2.16 -10.19
N CYS A 214 -6.12 -0.89 -9.76
CA CYS A 214 -6.82 0.21 -10.41
C CYS A 214 -6.40 0.36 -11.88
N LYS A 215 -5.09 0.35 -12.18
CA LYS A 215 -4.57 0.35 -13.56
C LYS A 215 -5.12 -0.84 -14.37
N THR A 216 -5.14 -2.03 -13.78
CA THR A 216 -5.63 -3.27 -14.42
C THR A 216 -7.10 -3.18 -14.83
N ILE A 217 -7.94 -2.50 -14.05
CA ILE A 217 -9.39 -2.39 -14.29
C ILE A 217 -9.84 -1.00 -14.77
N GLY A 218 -8.90 -0.16 -15.18
CA GLY A 218 -9.20 1.16 -15.76
C GLY A 218 -9.81 2.17 -14.79
N ILE A 219 -9.50 2.08 -13.48
CA ILE A 219 -9.85 3.13 -12.51
C ILE A 219 -8.74 4.17 -12.53
N THR A 220 -9.07 5.40 -12.92
CA THR A 220 -8.16 6.55 -12.92
C THR A 220 -8.25 7.37 -11.65
N ASP A 221 -9.40 7.36 -10.96
CA ASP A 221 -9.57 8.00 -9.67
C ASP A 221 -10.36 7.08 -8.71
N PRO A 222 -9.72 6.54 -7.66
CA PRO A 222 -10.36 5.65 -6.71
C PRO A 222 -11.34 6.39 -5.77
N THR A 223 -11.28 7.73 -5.70
CA THR A 223 -12.15 8.55 -4.85
C THR A 223 -13.48 8.88 -5.53
N THR A 224 -13.55 8.77 -6.86
CA THR A 224 -14.78 8.94 -7.62
C THR A 224 -15.87 8.00 -7.11
N LYS A 225 -16.98 8.57 -6.65
CA LYS A 225 -18.12 7.82 -6.12
C LYS A 225 -19.03 7.33 -7.24
N VAL A 226 -19.41 6.06 -7.19
CA VAL A 226 -20.28 5.42 -8.18
C VAL A 226 -21.41 4.64 -7.50
N PRO A 227 -22.58 4.49 -8.15
CA PRO A 227 -23.66 3.64 -7.65
C PRO A 227 -23.16 2.22 -7.34
N THR A 228 -23.31 1.83 -6.08
CA THR A 228 -22.81 0.58 -5.53
C THR A 228 -23.91 -0.11 -4.74
N SER A 229 -24.21 -1.37 -5.08
CA SER A 229 -25.18 -2.17 -4.33
C SER A 229 -24.67 -2.42 -2.91
N VAL A 230 -25.56 -2.23 -1.94
CA VAL A 230 -25.31 -2.44 -0.51
C VAL A 230 -26.43 -3.31 0.09
N GLN A 231 -26.15 -3.95 1.21
CA GLN A 231 -27.10 -4.69 2.04
C GLN A 231 -26.88 -4.30 3.50
N ARG A 232 -27.23 -3.05 3.82
CA ARG A 232 -27.18 -2.48 5.18
C ARG A 232 -28.59 -2.25 5.70
N VAL A 233 -28.82 -2.57 6.97
CA VAL A 233 -30.16 -2.48 7.57
C VAL A 233 -30.57 -1.01 7.66
N GLY A 234 -31.73 -0.68 7.11
CA GLY A 234 -32.29 0.68 7.13
C GLY A 234 -31.69 1.64 6.11
N GLU A 235 -30.85 1.17 5.20
CA GLU A 235 -30.18 2.02 4.21
C GLU A 235 -30.60 1.68 2.76
N PRO A 236 -30.77 2.69 1.89
CA PRO A 236 -31.13 2.47 0.50
C PRO A 236 -29.99 1.80 -0.28
N SER A 237 -30.36 1.06 -1.33
CA SER A 237 -29.41 0.51 -2.30
C SER A 237 -29.87 0.88 -3.72
N PRO A 238 -28.99 1.41 -4.59
CA PRO A 238 -27.54 1.58 -4.38
C PRO A 238 -27.19 2.81 -3.54
N GLN A 239 -25.97 2.82 -2.99
CA GLN A 239 -25.32 4.02 -2.44
C GLN A 239 -24.23 4.55 -3.36
N SER A 240 -23.85 5.82 -3.18
CA SER A 240 -22.73 6.43 -3.90
C SER A 240 -21.43 6.24 -3.11
N LEU A 241 -20.60 5.28 -3.53
CA LEU A 241 -19.38 4.86 -2.83
C LEU A 241 -18.14 4.98 -3.72
N PRO A 242 -16.94 5.26 -3.15
CA PRO A 242 -15.68 5.29 -3.90
C PRO A 242 -15.35 3.93 -4.53
N ARG A 243 -14.30 3.87 -5.37
CA ARG A 243 -13.89 2.62 -6.05
C ARG A 243 -12.96 1.74 -5.20
N ILE A 244 -12.39 2.28 -4.13
CA ILE A 244 -11.76 1.50 -3.05
C ILE A 244 -12.63 1.67 -1.80
N ILE A 245 -13.15 0.59 -1.26
CA ILE A 245 -14.14 0.61 -0.17
C ILE A 245 -13.72 -0.34 0.96
N GLY A 246 -14.22 -0.10 2.16
CA GLY A 246 -14.20 -1.08 3.23
C GLY A 246 -15.38 -2.05 3.09
N HIS A 247 -15.25 -3.26 3.62
CA HIS A 247 -16.36 -4.23 3.61
C HIS A 247 -17.66 -3.68 4.24
N ARG A 248 -17.53 -2.94 5.34
CA ARG A 248 -18.65 -2.23 6.00
C ARG A 248 -19.40 -1.24 5.14
N ASP A 249 -18.75 -0.69 4.10
CA ASP A 249 -19.39 0.30 3.25
C ASP A 249 -20.56 -0.37 2.50
N ARG A 250 -20.54 -1.70 2.38
CA ARG A 250 -21.56 -2.47 1.66
C ARG A 250 -22.46 -3.32 2.52
N ILE A 251 -22.00 -3.84 3.65
CA ILE A 251 -22.79 -4.74 4.48
C ILE A 251 -22.60 -4.41 5.97
N ASN A 252 -23.50 -4.90 6.82
CA ASN A 252 -23.36 -4.77 8.27
C ASN A 252 -22.23 -5.68 8.79
N THR A 253 -21.04 -5.11 8.99
CA THR A 253 -19.85 -5.79 9.51
C THR A 253 -18.87 -4.77 10.09
N ASP A 254 -18.06 -5.18 11.06
CA ASP A 254 -16.95 -4.36 11.54
C ASP A 254 -15.77 -4.37 10.57
N CYS A 255 -15.70 -5.30 9.63
CA CYS A 255 -14.61 -5.37 8.65
C CYS A 255 -14.50 -4.06 7.83
N PRO A 256 -13.31 -3.45 7.63
CA PRO A 256 -11.97 -3.98 7.92
C PRO A 256 -11.35 -3.59 9.29
N GLY A 257 -12.11 -3.14 10.28
CA GLY A 257 -11.58 -2.73 11.60
C GLY A 257 -12.49 -1.82 12.44
N MET A 258 -11.98 -0.81 13.14
CA MET A 258 -12.84 0.16 13.86
C MET A 258 -13.49 1.19 12.93
N GLN A 259 -14.41 2.01 13.45
CA GLN A 259 -15.26 2.98 12.74
C GLN A 259 -14.55 3.72 11.58
N GLU A 260 -15.24 3.80 10.44
CA GLU A 260 -14.76 4.34 9.14
C GLU A 260 -13.50 3.70 8.50
N GLY A 261 -12.96 2.60 9.03
CA GLY A 261 -11.75 1.98 8.48
C GLY A 261 -10.46 2.74 8.83
N THR A 262 -10.52 3.61 9.84
CA THR A 262 -9.37 4.39 10.38
C THR A 262 -8.20 3.51 10.77
N SER A 263 -8.46 2.39 11.44
CA SER A 263 -7.46 1.36 11.79
C SER A 263 -6.68 0.78 10.58
N VAL A 264 -7.27 0.81 9.38
CA VAL A 264 -6.62 0.38 8.14
C VAL A 264 -6.27 1.54 7.22
N ARG A 265 -6.39 2.79 7.70
CA ARG A 265 -6.02 4.01 6.98
C ARG A 265 -6.67 4.11 5.59
N LEU A 266 -7.95 3.72 5.50
CA LEU A 266 -8.64 3.53 4.21
C LEU A 266 -8.68 4.81 3.36
N GLU A 267 -8.92 5.97 3.98
CA GLU A 267 -8.95 7.24 3.26
C GLU A 267 -7.56 7.65 2.78
N GLU A 268 -6.52 7.49 3.61
CA GLU A 268 -5.13 7.74 3.21
C GLU A 268 -4.73 6.84 2.03
N ILE A 269 -5.10 5.55 2.04
CA ILE A 269 -4.86 4.64 0.91
C ILE A 269 -5.52 5.19 -0.37
N ARG A 270 -6.76 5.69 -0.31
CA ARG A 270 -7.45 6.25 -1.49
C ARG A 270 -6.71 7.46 -2.05
N GLN A 271 -6.28 8.38 -1.19
CA GLN A 271 -5.60 9.60 -1.62
C GLN A 271 -4.23 9.29 -2.23
N GLU A 272 -3.44 8.41 -1.59
CA GLU A 272 -2.15 7.96 -2.11
C GLU A 272 -2.29 7.22 -3.45
N VAL A 273 -3.29 6.34 -3.58
CA VAL A 273 -3.54 5.65 -4.84
C VAL A 273 -3.99 6.65 -5.93
N ARG A 274 -4.82 7.63 -5.59
CA ARG A 274 -5.24 8.69 -6.53
C ARG A 274 -4.04 9.48 -7.04
N GLN A 275 -3.13 9.90 -6.16
CA GLN A 275 -1.91 10.63 -6.53
C GLN A 275 -0.99 9.81 -7.45
N ARG A 276 -0.95 8.48 -7.30
CA ARG A 276 -0.14 7.60 -8.17
C ARG A 276 -0.81 7.23 -9.51
N LEU A 277 -2.07 7.62 -9.69
CA LEU A 277 -2.84 7.38 -10.92
C LEU A 277 -2.99 8.64 -11.77
N SER A 278 -2.84 9.83 -11.17
CA SER A 278 -2.73 11.12 -11.88
C SER A 278 -1.40 11.25 -12.61
#